data_AF-A0A7H9HUW1-F1
#
_entry.id   AF-A0A7H9HUW1-F1
#
_cell.length_a   1.000
_cell.length_b   1.000
_cell.length_c   1.000
_cell.angle_alpha   90.00
_cell.angle_beta   90.00
_cell.angle_gamma   90.00
#
_symmetry.space_group_name_H-M   'P 1'
#
loop_
_entity.id
_entity.type
_entity.pdbx_description
1 polymer ?
#
loop_
_entity_poly.entity_id
_entity_poly.type
_entity_poly.pdbx_seq_one_letter_code
_entity_poly.pdbx_strand_id
1 'polypeptide(L)'
;MFVSIGTHAYLTTAKGPLSVPTGDMDFHGHCLIVPIKHMPKLNMGEQDFLESALRKELSLYELSVVKMNHRKFDMSTVVFEIHSDQTIHFHKQIIPVPKYLIMRFQEALERQVYLNNERYTTNAKMNFQTFSSEDQEYKNIIADAKNNFFQFTVYETSQDEPAIYLSQFNANDRLDLQFGRRVVAFLMRLPKRINWSSPVCKQSKEQEIDEVKKFQKGYGTFDIAN
;
A
#
# COMPACT_ATOMS: atom_id res chain seq x y z
N MET A 1 7.60 -5.02 -12.83
CA MET A 1 7.79 -6.37 -13.41
C MET A 1 7.01 -7.36 -12.58
N PHE A 2 6.27 -8.28 -13.20
CA PHE A 2 5.32 -9.14 -12.51
C PHE A 2 6.02 -10.17 -11.61
N VAL A 3 5.53 -10.29 -10.37
CA VAL A 3 5.91 -11.33 -9.41
C VAL A 3 4.93 -12.50 -9.51
N SER A 4 3.63 -12.20 -9.50
CA SER A 4 2.54 -13.18 -9.60
C SER A 4 1.34 -12.56 -10.33
N ILE A 5 0.55 -13.39 -11.02
CA ILE A 5 -0.61 -12.95 -11.81
C ILE A 5 -1.79 -13.89 -11.50
N GLY A 6 -2.87 -13.31 -10.97
CA GLY A 6 -4.10 -14.01 -10.64
C GLY A 6 -5.14 -13.85 -11.76
N THR A 7 -6.41 -14.05 -11.40
CA THR A 7 -7.52 -13.95 -12.36
C THR A 7 -7.96 -12.51 -12.60
N HIS A 8 -7.95 -11.67 -11.57
CA HIS A 8 -8.44 -10.30 -11.59
C HIS A 8 -7.38 -9.25 -11.27
N ALA A 9 -6.29 -9.65 -10.60
CA ALA A 9 -5.21 -8.78 -10.17
C ALA A 9 -3.84 -9.44 -10.34
N TYR A 10 -2.79 -8.63 -10.27
CA TYR A 10 -1.41 -9.12 -10.26
C TYR A 10 -0.59 -8.41 -9.19
N LEU A 11 0.47 -9.07 -8.75
CA LEU A 11 1.51 -8.56 -7.89
C LEU A 11 2.72 -8.17 -8.75
N THR A 12 3.24 -6.94 -8.59
CA THR A 12 4.45 -6.47 -9.28
C THR A 12 5.41 -5.79 -8.31
N THR A 13 6.70 -5.81 -8.62
CA THR A 13 7.67 -4.94 -7.94
C THR A 13 7.40 -3.47 -8.23
N ALA A 14 7.65 -2.61 -7.24
CA ALA A 14 7.57 -1.16 -7.39
C ALA A 14 8.78 -0.61 -8.14
N LYS A 15 8.54 0.25 -9.13
CA LYS A 15 9.63 1.03 -9.72
C LYS A 15 10.10 2.08 -8.72
N GLY A 16 11.42 2.19 -8.53
CA GLY A 16 11.97 3.12 -7.56
C GLY A 16 11.57 2.76 -6.12
N PRO A 17 11.92 1.57 -5.63
CA PRO A 17 11.44 1.05 -4.36
C PRO A 17 11.82 1.98 -3.18
N LEU A 18 10.96 1.99 -2.16
CA LEU A 18 11.20 2.78 -0.94
C LEU A 18 12.10 2.00 0.01
N SER A 19 11.67 0.79 0.37
CA SER A 19 12.45 -0.16 1.13
C SER A 19 13.62 -0.69 0.30
N VAL A 20 14.57 -1.30 1.00
CA VAL A 20 15.78 -1.90 0.43
C VAL A 20 15.96 -3.28 1.03
N PRO A 21 16.70 -4.19 0.35
CA PRO A 21 17.07 -5.48 0.92
C PRO A 21 17.69 -5.30 2.32
N THR A 22 17.28 -6.15 3.27
CA THR A 22 17.75 -6.09 4.66
C THR A 22 17.64 -7.46 5.32
N GLY A 23 18.65 -7.84 6.10
CA GLY A 23 18.70 -9.14 6.76
C GLY A 23 18.55 -10.28 5.75
N ASP A 24 17.63 -11.20 6.03
CA ASP A 24 17.35 -12.36 5.19
C ASP A 24 16.46 -12.05 3.97
N MET A 25 15.87 -10.85 3.90
CA MET A 25 15.12 -10.40 2.73
C MET A 25 16.09 -9.78 1.71
N ASP A 26 16.55 -10.60 0.77
CA ASP A 26 17.54 -10.22 -0.26
C ASP A 26 16.96 -9.43 -1.45
N PHE A 27 15.68 -9.04 -1.36
CA PHE A 27 14.95 -8.18 -2.28
C PHE A 27 14.28 -7.02 -1.52
N HIS A 28 13.88 -5.94 -2.20
CA HIS A 28 13.35 -4.76 -1.50
C HIS A 28 11.97 -4.95 -0.86
N GLY A 29 11.16 -5.88 -1.35
CA GLY A 29 9.81 -6.18 -0.84
C GLY A 29 8.74 -5.10 -1.08
N HIS A 30 9.10 -3.87 -1.50
CA HIS A 30 8.12 -2.88 -1.98
C HIS A 30 7.43 -3.37 -3.26
N CYS A 31 6.15 -3.69 -3.18
CA CYS A 31 5.34 -4.19 -4.29
C CYS A 31 4.01 -3.46 -4.42
N LEU A 32 3.35 -3.70 -5.55
CA LEU A 32 2.02 -3.21 -5.84
C LEU A 32 1.10 -4.40 -6.14
N ILE A 33 -0.12 -4.35 -5.60
CA ILE A 33 -1.23 -5.18 -6.07
C ILE A 33 -2.09 -4.30 -6.95
N VAL A 34 -2.33 -4.78 -8.18
CA VAL A 34 -2.94 -3.97 -9.23
C VAL A 34 -4.04 -4.78 -9.93
N PRO A 35 -5.27 -4.27 -10.06
CA PRO A 35 -6.29 -4.89 -10.90
C PRO A 35 -5.82 -4.96 -12.36
N ILE A 36 -6.18 -6.05 -13.04
CA ILE A 36 -5.93 -6.22 -14.49
C ILE A 36 -6.81 -5.24 -15.28
N LYS A 37 -8.09 -5.11 -14.89
CA LYS A 37 -9.02 -4.17 -15.51
C LYS A 37 -8.68 -2.74 -15.13
N HIS A 38 -8.55 -1.85 -16.11
CA HIS A 38 -8.30 -0.43 -15.88
C HIS A 38 -9.44 0.21 -15.09
N MET A 39 -9.18 0.61 -13.84
CA MET A 39 -10.20 1.21 -12.97
C MET A 39 -9.58 2.19 -11.98
N PRO A 40 -10.19 3.37 -11.77
CA PRO A 40 -9.63 4.43 -10.92
C PRO A 40 -9.82 4.15 -9.42
N LYS A 41 -10.92 3.48 -9.06
CA LYS A 41 -11.30 3.06 -7.71
C LYS A 41 -11.96 1.69 -7.77
N LEU A 42 -11.94 0.94 -6.68
CA LEU A 42 -12.51 -0.41 -6.64
C LEU A 42 -14.04 -0.42 -6.72
N ASN A 43 -14.71 0.47 -6.00
CA ASN A 43 -16.17 0.53 -6.00
C ASN A 43 -16.65 1.53 -7.05
N MET A 44 -17.22 1.02 -8.14
CA MET A 44 -17.78 1.82 -9.23
C MET A 44 -19.32 1.82 -9.23
N GLY A 45 -19.95 1.47 -8.09
CA GLY A 45 -21.42 1.39 -7.94
C GLY A 45 -22.00 -0.02 -8.11
N GLU A 46 -21.21 -1.05 -7.83
CA GLU A 46 -21.62 -2.45 -7.92
C GLU A 46 -22.44 -2.84 -6.66
N GLN A 47 -23.58 -3.52 -6.82
CA GLN A 47 -24.47 -3.86 -5.70
C GLN A 47 -23.79 -4.75 -4.64
N ASP A 48 -22.92 -5.68 -5.05
CA ASP A 48 -22.22 -6.62 -4.16
C ASP A 48 -20.71 -6.32 -4.07
N PHE A 49 -20.33 -5.04 -4.14
CA PHE A 49 -18.92 -4.60 -4.15
C PHE A 49 -18.05 -5.30 -3.08
N LEU A 50 -18.56 -5.39 -1.85
CA LEU A 50 -17.86 -5.99 -0.71
C LEU A 50 -17.55 -7.47 -0.92
N GLU A 51 -18.37 -8.17 -1.71
CA GLU A 51 -18.26 -9.60 -1.99
C GLU A 51 -17.65 -9.91 -3.37
N SER A 52 -17.25 -8.87 -4.11
CA SER A 52 -16.72 -9.00 -5.47
C SER A 52 -15.47 -9.88 -5.52
N ALA A 53 -15.35 -10.67 -6.61
CA ALA A 53 -14.22 -11.56 -6.83
C ALA A 53 -12.88 -10.81 -6.87
N LEU A 54 -12.88 -9.60 -7.48
CA LEU A 54 -11.70 -8.73 -7.49
C LEU A 54 -11.28 -8.34 -6.08
N ARG A 55 -12.19 -7.84 -5.23
CA ARG A 55 -11.86 -7.43 -3.86
C ARG A 55 -11.32 -8.60 -3.05
N LYS A 56 -11.94 -9.78 -3.16
CA LYS A 56 -11.46 -11.02 -2.53
C LYS A 56 -10.04 -11.36 -2.97
N GLU A 57 -9.76 -11.32 -4.26
CA GLU A 57 -8.43 -11.61 -4.81
C GLU A 57 -7.37 -10.59 -4.35
N LEU A 58 -7.70 -9.30 -4.33
CA LEU A 58 -6.80 -8.24 -3.81
C LEU A 58 -6.48 -8.48 -2.33
N SER A 59 -7.48 -8.80 -1.51
CA SER A 59 -7.28 -9.12 -0.09
C SER A 59 -6.45 -10.38 0.11
N LEU A 60 -6.63 -11.41 -0.72
CA LEU A 60 -5.83 -12.63 -0.65
C LEU A 60 -4.35 -12.36 -0.96
N TYR A 61 -4.06 -11.56 -2.00
CA TYR A 61 -2.69 -11.14 -2.30
C TYR A 61 -2.08 -10.31 -1.16
N GLU A 62 -2.84 -9.36 -0.62
CA GLU A 62 -2.39 -8.50 0.48
C GLU A 62 -2.02 -9.34 1.71
N LEU A 63 -2.93 -10.20 2.16
CA LEU A 63 -2.71 -11.08 3.30
C LEU A 63 -1.59 -12.09 3.05
N SER A 64 -1.41 -12.56 1.82
CA SER A 64 -0.30 -13.43 1.45
C SER A 64 1.05 -12.72 1.61
N VAL A 65 1.20 -11.50 1.09
CA VAL A 65 2.43 -10.72 1.22
C VAL A 65 2.69 -10.37 2.68
N VAL A 66 1.66 -10.01 3.46
CA VAL A 66 1.75 -9.78 4.91
C VAL A 66 2.25 -11.04 5.63
N LYS A 67 1.71 -12.22 5.30
CA LYS A 67 2.16 -13.50 5.87
C LYS A 67 3.62 -13.77 5.53
N MET A 68 4.05 -13.52 4.29
CA MET A 68 5.45 -13.67 3.89
C MET A 68 6.35 -12.73 4.69
N ASN A 69 6.06 -11.44 4.68
CA ASN A 69 6.85 -10.42 5.39
C ASN A 69 7.01 -10.77 6.87
N HIS A 70 5.92 -11.17 7.52
CA HIS A 70 5.93 -11.50 8.94
C HIS A 70 6.63 -12.83 9.24
N ARG A 71 6.18 -13.93 8.62
CA ARG A 71 6.58 -15.29 9.02
C ARG A 71 7.97 -15.66 8.51
N LYS A 72 8.37 -15.14 7.35
CA LYS A 72 9.65 -15.49 6.71
C LYS A 72 10.74 -14.47 6.98
N PHE A 73 10.39 -13.19 7.12
CA PHE A 73 11.38 -12.11 7.19
C PHE A 73 11.30 -11.27 8.47
N ASP A 74 10.42 -11.62 9.42
CA ASP A 74 10.25 -10.91 10.69
C ASP A 74 9.93 -9.41 10.53
N MET A 75 9.18 -9.06 9.47
CA MET A 75 8.78 -7.69 9.15
C MET A 75 7.29 -7.46 9.39
N SER A 76 6.94 -6.26 9.84
CA SER A 76 5.58 -5.74 9.75
C SER A 76 5.30 -5.22 8.35
N THR A 77 4.05 -4.89 8.03
CA THR A 77 3.66 -4.42 6.70
C THR A 77 2.78 -3.19 6.78
N VAL A 78 3.11 -2.17 6.01
CA VAL A 78 2.23 -1.02 5.76
C VAL A 78 1.71 -1.13 4.34
N VAL A 79 0.40 -1.07 4.21
CA VAL A 79 -0.30 -0.97 2.93
C VAL A 79 -0.90 0.43 2.83
N PHE A 80 -0.86 1.04 1.66
CA PHE A 80 -1.68 2.21 1.38
C PHE A 80 -2.32 2.17 0.01
N GLU A 81 -3.49 2.79 -0.08
CA GLU A 81 -4.31 2.84 -1.28
C GLU A 81 -5.08 4.15 -1.36
N ILE A 82 -5.35 4.58 -2.59
CA ILE A 82 -6.08 5.80 -2.89
C ILE A 82 -7.29 5.42 -3.74
N HIS A 83 -8.48 5.67 -3.20
CA HIS A 83 -9.73 5.56 -3.93
C HIS A 83 -10.10 6.96 -4.39
N SER A 84 -9.87 7.25 -5.67
CA SER A 84 -10.22 8.54 -6.24
C SER A 84 -10.80 8.40 -7.64
N ASP A 85 -11.83 9.19 -7.94
CA ASP A 85 -12.38 9.37 -9.28
C ASP A 85 -11.35 9.95 -10.27
N GLN A 86 -10.32 10.64 -9.79
CA GLN A 86 -9.28 11.27 -10.61
C GLN A 86 -8.05 10.38 -10.83
N THR A 87 -7.90 9.28 -10.07
CA THR A 87 -6.76 8.38 -10.25
C THR A 87 -6.88 7.64 -11.57
N ILE A 88 -5.78 7.44 -12.30
CA ILE A 88 -5.83 6.72 -13.58
C ILE A 88 -6.09 5.23 -13.35
N HIS A 89 -5.34 4.62 -12.43
CA HIS A 89 -5.43 3.20 -12.15
C HIS A 89 -5.18 2.90 -10.66
N PHE A 90 -6.12 2.19 -10.07
CA PHE A 90 -6.09 1.76 -8.68
C PHE A 90 -4.92 0.79 -8.45
N HIS A 91 -4.28 0.95 -7.30
CA HIS A 91 -3.29 -0.01 -6.81
C HIS A 91 -3.15 0.13 -5.31
N LYS A 92 -2.80 -0.99 -4.67
CA LYS A 92 -2.29 -1.01 -3.29
C LYS A 92 -0.77 -0.99 -3.34
N GLN A 93 -0.12 -0.09 -2.60
CA GLN A 93 1.32 -0.17 -2.36
C GLN A 93 1.57 -0.87 -1.03
N ILE A 94 2.42 -1.89 -1.04
CA ILE A 94 2.76 -2.71 0.11
C ILE A 94 4.23 -2.56 0.41
N ILE A 95 4.56 -2.16 1.62
CA ILE A 95 5.94 -1.87 2.04
C ILE A 95 6.25 -2.65 3.32
N PRO A 96 7.29 -3.51 3.31
CA PRO A 96 7.77 -4.14 4.53
C PRO A 96 8.43 -3.10 5.43
N VAL A 97 8.12 -3.15 6.72
CA VAL A 97 8.64 -2.25 7.75
C VAL A 97 9.22 -3.08 8.89
N PRO A 98 10.45 -2.80 9.37
CA PRO A 98 10.99 -3.48 10.54
C PRO A 98 10.05 -3.34 11.76
N LYS A 99 9.81 -4.43 12.48
CA LYS A 99 8.88 -4.47 13.63
C LYS A 99 9.16 -3.38 14.67
N TYR A 100 10.42 -3.10 14.95
CA TYR A 100 10.80 -2.06 15.93
C TYR A 100 10.43 -0.62 15.50
N LEU A 101 10.05 -0.41 14.25
CA LEU A 101 9.58 0.89 13.74
C LEU A 101 8.06 0.98 13.67
N ILE A 102 7.32 -0.13 13.52
CA ILE A 102 5.88 -0.10 13.22
C ILE A 102 5.06 0.62 14.31
N MET A 103 5.47 0.50 15.58
CA MET A 103 4.84 1.15 16.72
C MET A 103 4.83 2.69 16.62
N ARG A 104 5.70 3.27 15.78
CA ARG A 104 5.76 4.73 15.54
C ARG A 104 4.98 5.16 14.29
N PHE A 105 4.18 4.28 13.70
CA PHE A 105 3.44 4.59 12.49
C PHE A 105 2.49 5.77 12.71
N GLN A 106 1.72 5.78 13.80
CA GLN A 106 0.76 6.84 14.09
C GLN A 106 1.47 8.21 14.23
N GLU A 107 2.56 8.28 14.99
CA GLU A 107 3.37 9.51 15.12
C GLU A 107 3.90 10.00 13.76
N ALA A 108 4.34 9.06 12.91
CA ALA A 108 4.82 9.37 11.56
C ALA A 108 3.70 9.91 10.66
N LEU A 109 2.50 9.31 10.74
CA LEU A 109 1.32 9.74 10.02
C LEU A 109 0.90 11.15 10.45
N GLU A 110 0.70 11.38 11.76
CA GLU A 110 0.31 12.68 12.32
C GLU A 110 1.28 13.80 11.91
N ARG A 111 2.59 13.53 11.98
CA ARG A 111 3.60 14.51 11.53
C ARG A 111 3.47 14.83 10.05
N GLN A 112 3.27 13.84 9.18
CA GLN A 112 3.12 14.11 7.75
C GLN A 112 1.77 14.77 7.43
N VAL A 113 0.70 14.45 8.14
CA VAL A 113 -0.61 15.13 8.04
C VAL A 113 -0.45 16.60 8.40
N TYR A 114 0.21 16.92 9.51
CA TYR A 114 0.50 18.30 9.89
C TYR A 114 1.26 19.03 8.78
N LEU A 115 2.32 18.42 8.23
CA LEU A 115 3.06 19.03 7.12
C LEU A 115 2.20 19.20 5.87
N ASN A 116 1.37 18.21 5.51
CA ASN A 116 0.45 18.29 4.38
C ASN A 116 -0.51 19.47 4.54
N ASN A 117 -1.18 19.53 5.68
CA ASN A 117 -2.23 20.51 5.92
C ASN A 117 -1.65 21.92 6.07
N GLU A 118 -0.54 22.09 6.80
CA GLU A 118 -0.04 23.43 7.12
C GLU A 118 0.94 23.98 6.09
N ARG A 119 1.77 23.14 5.46
CA ARG A 119 2.80 23.61 4.51
C ARG A 119 2.39 23.52 3.05
N TYR A 120 1.54 22.56 2.70
CA TYR A 120 1.08 22.36 1.32
C TYR A 120 -0.37 22.79 1.18
N THR A 121 -0.60 24.10 1.28
CA THR A 121 -1.94 24.70 1.38
C THR A 121 -2.88 24.40 0.20
N THR A 122 -2.33 24.01 -0.96
CA THR A 122 -3.12 23.61 -2.13
C THR A 122 -3.60 22.17 -2.10
N ASN A 123 -3.06 21.34 -1.21
CA ASN A 123 -3.43 19.93 -1.14
C ASN A 123 -4.74 19.74 -0.38
N ALA A 124 -5.45 18.65 -0.71
CA ALA A 124 -6.54 18.13 0.10
C ALA A 124 -6.11 18.06 1.57
N LYS A 125 -6.95 18.58 2.46
CA LYS A 125 -6.73 18.45 3.90
C LYS A 125 -6.98 17.00 4.29
N MET A 126 -6.01 16.43 5.00
CA MET A 126 -6.09 15.06 5.49
C MET A 126 -6.51 15.06 6.95
N ASN A 127 -7.47 14.20 7.29
CA ASN A 127 -7.89 13.92 8.65
C ASN A 127 -8.13 12.42 8.78
N PHE A 128 -7.09 11.69 9.18
CA PHE A 128 -7.16 10.24 9.29
C PHE A 128 -7.86 9.83 10.58
N GLN A 129 -8.91 9.03 10.44
CA GLN A 129 -9.59 8.34 11.52
C GLN A 129 -9.16 6.88 11.54
N THR A 130 -9.13 6.27 12.73
CA THR A 130 -8.74 4.87 12.91
C THR A 130 -9.96 3.97 12.98
N PHE A 131 -9.90 2.84 12.29
CA PHE A 131 -10.96 1.83 12.23
C PHE A 131 -10.37 0.41 12.38
N SER A 132 -11.24 -0.50 12.79
CA SER A 132 -11.11 -1.95 12.65
C SER A 132 -11.76 -2.40 11.34
N SER A 133 -11.49 -3.62 10.91
CA SER A 133 -12.08 -4.18 9.69
C SER A 133 -13.58 -4.45 9.83
N GLU A 134 -14.05 -4.62 11.07
CA GLU A 134 -15.45 -4.92 11.38
C GLU A 134 -16.32 -3.68 11.58
N ASP A 135 -15.71 -2.49 11.71
CA ASP A 135 -16.43 -1.24 11.95
C ASP A 135 -17.46 -0.91 10.87
N GLN A 136 -18.70 -0.69 11.30
CA GLN A 136 -19.81 -0.43 10.38
C GLN A 136 -19.65 0.91 9.66
N GLU A 137 -19.11 1.93 10.35
CA GLU A 137 -18.83 3.24 9.73
C GLU A 137 -17.81 3.09 8.60
N TYR A 138 -16.70 2.37 8.85
CA TYR A 138 -15.72 2.05 7.83
C TYR A 138 -16.34 1.31 6.63
N LYS A 139 -17.13 0.25 6.89
CA LYS A 139 -17.83 -0.51 5.84
C LYS A 139 -18.76 0.38 5.01
N ASN A 140 -19.47 1.31 5.64
CA ASN A 140 -20.34 2.27 4.95
C ASN A 140 -19.54 3.23 4.07
N ILE A 141 -18.39 3.73 4.55
CA ILE A 141 -17.53 4.65 3.78
C ILE A 141 -17.04 3.98 2.50
N ILE A 142 -16.52 2.75 2.58
CA ILE A 142 -15.95 2.04 1.42
C ILE A 142 -17.03 1.50 0.46
N ALA A 143 -18.24 1.25 0.95
CA ALA A 143 -19.36 0.76 0.15
C ALA A 143 -20.09 1.88 -0.61
N ASP A 144 -19.93 3.14 -0.22
CA ASP A 144 -20.45 4.26 -1.00
C ASP A 144 -19.49 4.64 -2.13
N ALA A 145 -19.93 4.38 -3.36
CA ALA A 145 -19.17 4.71 -4.56
C ALA A 145 -18.89 6.21 -4.73
N LYS A 146 -19.60 7.12 -4.05
CA LYS A 146 -19.33 8.57 -4.13
C LYS A 146 -18.13 9.00 -3.29
N ASN A 147 -17.70 8.16 -2.36
CA ASN A 147 -16.62 8.52 -1.46
C ASN A 147 -15.26 8.40 -2.15
N ASN A 148 -14.45 9.44 -1.96
CA ASN A 148 -13.04 9.45 -2.29
C ASN A 148 -12.27 9.44 -0.96
N PHE A 149 -11.28 8.54 -0.85
CA PHE A 149 -10.54 8.37 0.39
C PHE A 149 -9.12 7.86 0.19
N PHE A 150 -8.27 8.20 1.15
CA PHE A 150 -6.92 7.68 1.30
C PHE A 150 -6.95 6.73 2.48
N GLN A 151 -6.42 5.51 2.31
CA GLN A 151 -6.35 4.53 3.38
C GLN A 151 -4.92 4.03 3.59
N PHE A 152 -4.55 3.85 4.85
CA PHE A 152 -3.48 2.96 5.25
C PHE A 152 -4.06 1.75 5.98
N THR A 153 -3.49 0.58 5.75
CA THR A 153 -3.72 -0.63 6.54
C THR A 153 -2.39 -1.07 7.12
N VAL A 154 -2.31 -1.14 8.44
CA VAL A 154 -1.06 -1.39 9.17
C VAL A 154 -1.14 -2.73 9.87
N TYR A 155 -0.30 -3.66 9.42
CA TYR A 155 -0.18 -5.01 9.97
C TYR A 155 1.08 -5.09 10.83
N GLU A 156 0.92 -5.15 12.15
CA GLU A 156 2.05 -5.42 13.06
C GLU A 156 2.53 -6.87 12.91
N THR A 157 1.59 -7.81 12.81
CA THR A 157 1.84 -9.24 12.57
C THR A 157 0.91 -9.80 11.47
N SER A 158 1.10 -11.07 11.11
CA SER A 158 0.21 -11.78 10.18
C SER A 158 -1.05 -12.39 10.81
N GLN A 159 -1.25 -12.27 12.12
CA GLN A 159 -2.35 -12.91 12.85
C GLN A 159 -3.27 -11.90 13.51
N ASP A 160 -2.72 -10.77 13.94
CA ASP A 160 -3.51 -9.71 14.58
C ASP A 160 -4.34 -8.95 13.54
N GLU A 161 -5.43 -8.36 14.02
CA GLU A 161 -6.24 -7.46 13.20
C GLU A 161 -5.43 -6.20 12.86
N PRO A 162 -5.41 -5.76 11.58
CA PRO A 162 -4.70 -4.55 11.21
C PRO A 162 -5.40 -3.29 11.72
N ALA A 163 -4.62 -2.25 12.01
CA ALA A 163 -5.14 -0.91 12.21
C ALA A 163 -5.39 -0.25 10.84
N ILE A 164 -6.60 0.24 10.60
CA ILE A 164 -6.97 0.95 9.38
C ILE A 164 -7.01 2.44 9.67
N TYR A 165 -6.30 3.25 8.89
CA TYR A 165 -6.35 4.72 8.98
C TYR A 165 -6.95 5.25 7.69
N LEU A 166 -8.10 5.91 7.76
CA LEU A 166 -8.81 6.41 6.58
C LEU A 166 -9.08 7.91 6.69
N SER A 167 -8.80 8.64 5.61
CA SER A 167 -9.17 10.05 5.44
C SER A 167 -9.96 10.23 4.16
N GLN A 168 -11.17 10.78 4.26
CA GLN A 168 -11.97 11.17 3.09
C GLN A 168 -11.49 12.52 2.54
N PHE A 169 -11.72 12.76 1.25
CA PHE A 169 -11.47 14.04 0.58
C PHE A 169 -12.49 14.25 -0.54
N ASN A 170 -12.62 15.47 -1.06
CA ASN A 170 -13.57 15.75 -2.14
C ASN A 170 -13.00 15.34 -3.49
N ALA A 171 -13.87 14.95 -4.42
CA ALA A 171 -13.49 14.55 -5.76
C ALA A 171 -12.61 15.57 -6.51
N ASN A 172 -12.74 16.88 -6.23
CA ASN A 172 -11.98 17.94 -6.88
C ASN A 172 -10.72 18.40 -6.13
N ASP A 173 -10.46 17.83 -4.95
CA ASP A 173 -9.31 18.24 -4.15
C ASP A 173 -8.00 17.74 -4.80
N ARG A 174 -6.95 18.57 -4.74
CA ARG A 174 -5.64 18.17 -5.23
C ARG A 174 -4.98 17.21 -4.24
N LEU A 175 -4.72 15.98 -4.67
CA LEU A 175 -4.10 14.96 -3.83
C LEU A 175 -2.58 14.85 -4.06
N ASP A 176 -1.80 14.76 -2.97
CA ASP A 176 -0.39 14.34 -3.04
C ASP A 176 -0.31 12.80 -3.17
N LEU A 177 -0.14 12.30 -4.39
CA LEU A 177 -0.01 10.86 -4.67
C LEU A 177 1.23 10.24 -4.02
N GLN A 178 2.21 11.04 -3.57
CA GLN A 178 3.39 10.55 -2.83
C GLN A 178 3.20 10.60 -1.31
N PHE A 179 2.02 11.02 -0.80
CA PHE A 179 1.77 11.14 0.63
C PHE A 179 2.02 9.83 1.38
N GLY A 180 1.48 8.71 0.89
CA GLY A 180 1.71 7.37 1.45
C GLY A 180 3.19 7.04 1.59
N ARG A 181 3.93 7.24 0.50
CA ARG A 181 5.38 7.04 0.47
C ARG A 181 6.11 7.97 1.43
N ARG A 182 5.70 9.23 1.59
CA ARG A 182 6.31 10.19 2.52
C ARG A 182 6.14 9.76 3.98
N VAL A 183 4.96 9.25 4.36
CA VAL A 183 4.69 8.70 5.70
C VAL A 183 5.66 7.55 5.99
N VAL A 184 5.69 6.56 5.10
CA VAL A 184 6.55 5.37 5.30
C VAL A 184 8.03 5.72 5.22
N ALA A 185 8.43 6.66 4.36
CA ALA A 185 9.82 7.13 4.27
C ALA A 185 10.26 7.84 5.55
N PHE A 186 9.37 8.63 6.18
CA PHE A 186 9.65 9.25 7.47
C PHE A 186 9.78 8.19 8.57
N LEU A 187 8.84 7.23 8.62
CA LEU A 187 8.86 6.10 9.56
C LEU A 187 10.17 5.30 9.48
N MET A 188 10.59 4.95 8.26
CA MET A 188 11.80 4.17 7.99
C MET A 188 13.10 4.98 8.01
N ARG A 189 13.02 6.30 8.23
CA ARG A 189 14.17 7.24 8.21
C ARG A 189 14.91 7.23 6.86
N LEU A 190 14.15 7.22 5.76
CA LEU A 190 14.64 7.19 4.38
C LEU A 190 14.32 8.50 3.61
N PRO A 191 14.73 9.69 4.09
CA PRO A 191 14.32 10.96 3.49
C PRO A 191 14.80 11.13 2.03
N LYS A 192 15.95 10.54 1.69
CA LYS A 192 16.50 10.58 0.31
C LYS A 192 15.71 9.73 -0.69
N ARG A 193 14.79 8.88 -0.22
CA ARG A 193 13.99 7.96 -1.03
C ARG A 193 12.53 8.41 -1.17
N ILE A 194 12.16 9.59 -0.68
CA ILE A 194 10.79 10.12 -0.81
C ILE A 194 10.38 10.21 -2.28
N ASN A 195 11.24 10.75 -3.15
CA ASN A 195 10.97 10.73 -4.59
C ASN A 195 11.42 9.39 -5.19
N TRP A 196 10.46 8.61 -5.69
CA TRP A 196 10.71 7.31 -6.34
C TRP A 196 11.64 7.42 -7.55
N SER A 197 11.64 8.56 -8.24
CA SER A 197 12.48 8.82 -9.42
C SER A 197 13.88 9.33 -9.07
N SER A 198 14.20 9.50 -7.78
CA SER A 198 15.52 9.97 -7.34
C SER A 198 16.63 8.99 -7.73
N PRO A 199 17.88 9.46 -7.90
CA PRO A 199 19.01 8.58 -8.24
C PRO A 199 19.21 7.41 -7.28
N VAL A 200 18.87 7.58 -5.99
CA VAL A 200 19.03 6.55 -4.95
C VAL A 200 18.00 5.43 -5.07
N CYS A 201 16.86 5.71 -5.71
CA CYS A 201 15.80 4.72 -5.97
C CYS A 201 15.93 4.10 -7.36
N LYS A 202 16.67 4.72 -8.27
CA LYS A 202 16.79 4.25 -9.66
C LYS A 202 17.44 2.86 -9.72
N GLN A 203 16.81 1.98 -10.48
CA GLN A 203 17.32 0.65 -10.81
C GLN A 203 17.53 0.55 -12.32
N SER A 204 18.54 -0.19 -12.76
CA SER A 204 18.67 -0.62 -14.15
C SER A 204 17.64 -1.72 -14.46
N LYS A 205 17.44 -2.01 -15.75
CA LYS A 205 16.55 -3.10 -16.16
C LYS A 205 17.03 -4.45 -15.59
N GLU A 206 18.33 -4.69 -15.57
CA GLU A 206 18.95 -5.90 -15.04
C GLU A 206 18.71 -6.03 -13.53
N GLN A 207 18.82 -4.92 -12.79
CA GLN A 207 18.53 -4.88 -11.36
C GLN A 207 17.04 -5.14 -11.09
N GLU A 208 16.14 -4.54 -11.86
CA GLU A 208 14.70 -4.81 -11.74
C GLU A 208 14.38 -6.29 -12.06
N ILE A 209 15.05 -6.91 -13.04
CA ILE A 209 14.89 -8.35 -13.37
C ILE A 209 15.39 -9.24 -12.22
N ASP A 210 16.55 -8.93 -11.66
CA ASP A 210 17.13 -9.68 -10.55
C ASP A 210 16.25 -9.61 -9.30
N GLU A 211 15.74 -8.40 -8.97
CA GLU A 211 14.80 -8.20 -7.87
C GLU A 211 13.54 -9.04 -8.01
N VAL A 212 12.96 -9.12 -9.21
CA VAL A 212 11.76 -9.94 -9.44
C VAL A 212 12.05 -11.42 -9.25
N LYS A 213 13.18 -11.92 -9.74
CA LYS A 213 13.58 -13.32 -9.55
C LYS A 213 13.73 -13.66 -8.07
N LYS A 214 14.39 -12.79 -7.31
CA LYS A 214 14.54 -12.95 -5.86
C LYS A 214 13.21 -12.88 -5.13
N PHE A 215 12.35 -11.92 -5.49
CA PHE A 215 11.01 -11.82 -4.94
C PHE A 215 10.21 -13.10 -5.23
N GLN A 216 10.13 -13.55 -6.48
CA GLN A 216 9.41 -14.77 -6.86
C GLN A 216 9.90 -16.00 -6.07
N LYS A 217 11.21 -16.16 -5.91
CA LYS A 217 11.79 -17.21 -5.07
C LYS A 217 11.41 -17.04 -3.59
N GLY A 218 11.42 -15.81 -3.08
CA GLY A 218 11.03 -15.47 -1.72
C GLY A 218 9.56 -15.74 -1.43
N TYR A 219 8.69 -15.43 -2.40
CA TYR A 219 7.24 -15.44 -2.30
C TYR A 219 6.60 -16.78 -2.69
N GLY A 220 7.30 -17.67 -3.39
CA GLY A 220 6.71 -18.86 -4.03
C GLY A 220 5.79 -19.73 -3.14
N THR A 221 6.12 -19.95 -1.86
CA THR A 221 5.26 -20.74 -0.93
C THR A 221 4.05 -19.98 -0.38
N PHE A 222 4.01 -18.66 -0.59
CA PHE A 222 2.92 -17.78 -0.19
C PHE A 222 2.05 -17.39 -1.38
N ASP A 223 2.54 -17.56 -2.60
CA ASP A 223 1.82 -17.18 -3.81
C ASP A 223 0.46 -17.88 -3.91
N ILE A 224 -0.58 -17.08 -4.13
CA ILE A 224 -1.97 -17.55 -4.20
C ILE A 224 -2.37 -18.01 -5.61
N ALA A 225 -1.55 -17.70 -6.62
CA ALA A 225 -1.78 -18.06 -8.01
C ALA A 225 -0.95 -19.29 -8.46
N ASN A 226 -0.16 -19.86 -7.54
CA ASN A 226 0.55 -21.13 -7.74
C ASN A 226 -0.35 -22.33 -7.49
#